data_AF-A0A9J5YCP1-F1
#
_entry.id   AF-A0A9J5YCP1-F1
#
_cell.length_a   1.000
_cell.length_b   1.000
_cell.length_c   1.000
_cell.angle_alpha   90.00
_cell.angle_beta   90.00
_cell.angle_gamma   90.00
#
_symmetry.space_group_name_H-M   'P 1'
#
loop_
_entity.id
_entity.type
_entity.pdbx_description
1 polymer ?
#
loop_
_entity_poly.entity_id
_entity_poly.type
_entity_poly.pdbx_seq_one_letter_code
_entity_poly.pdbx_strand_id
1 'polypeptide(L)'
;MMGAIPDEILSLKIGLWRKNEAQPHVIHNMVYGMHSLAYTHGAFHWVGISRNYFVVSFNISHEVYGEIFLPEQICLMNSVNIGISAMEGTLCAYCNVYHQGNHTFKLWVMKDYGLKESWSSIFIMVVPDIRIYVPKYRTQRGSFTLLARDIAQKEFTFTESLISPRLLT
;
A
#
# COMPACT_ATOMS: atom_id res chain seq x y z
N MET A 1 18.97 18.38 11.78
CA MET A 1 18.85 17.45 10.63
C MET A 1 19.30 16.08 11.09
N MET A 2 18.37 15.14 11.31
CA MET A 2 18.73 13.72 11.40
C MET A 2 18.95 13.26 9.95
N GLY A 3 20.15 12.79 9.63
CA GLY A 3 20.44 12.24 8.31
C GLY A 3 19.56 11.02 8.04
N ALA A 4 19.11 10.86 6.79
CA ALA A 4 18.42 9.65 6.38
C ALA A 4 19.32 8.44 6.69
N ILE A 5 18.76 7.43 7.34
CA ILE A 5 19.46 6.15 7.55
C ILE A 5 19.55 5.50 6.16
N PRO A 6 20.75 5.19 5.65
CA PRO A 6 20.88 4.55 4.35
C PRO A 6 20.26 3.15 4.38
N ASP A 7 19.57 2.78 3.31
CA ASP A 7 19.05 1.43 3.15
C ASP A 7 20.22 0.43 3.04
N GLU A 8 20.06 -0.77 3.60
CA GLU A 8 21.07 -1.82 3.59
C GLU A 8 20.55 -3.09 2.93
N ILE A 9 21.41 -3.77 2.17
CA ILE A 9 21.09 -4.99 1.44
C ILE A 9 21.97 -6.13 1.96
N LEU A 10 21.34 -7.17 2.51
CA LEU A 10 22.02 -8.41 2.90
C LEU A 10 22.19 -9.34 1.69
N SER A 11 23.44 -9.65 1.34
CA SER A 11 23.73 -10.72 0.38
C SER A 11 23.77 -12.07 1.09
N LEU A 12 22.75 -12.90 0.89
CA LEU A 12 22.68 -14.23 1.52
C LEU A 12 23.82 -15.16 1.11
N LYS A 13 24.38 -14.97 -0.09
CA LYS A 13 25.47 -15.81 -0.61
C LYS A 13 26.76 -15.67 0.23
N ILE A 14 27.02 -14.47 0.73
CA ILE A 14 28.26 -14.15 1.45
C ILE A 14 28.00 -13.73 2.90
N GLY A 15 26.74 -13.56 3.31
CA GLY A 15 26.34 -13.19 4.66
C GLY A 15 26.70 -11.75 5.06
N LEU A 16 26.91 -10.86 4.10
CA LEU A 16 27.35 -9.48 4.36
C LEU A 16 26.28 -8.46 4.00
N TRP A 17 26.11 -7.48 4.89
CA TRP A 17 25.35 -6.26 4.65
C TRP A 17 26.21 -5.29 3.85
N ARG A 18 25.61 -4.63 2.87
CA ARG A 18 26.18 -3.46 2.20
C ARG A 18 25.19 -2.31 2.25
N LYS A 19 25.71 -1.09 2.32
CA LYS A 19 24.89 0.12 2.19
C LYS A 19 24.51 0.31 0.73
N ASN A 20 23.27 0.71 0.49
CA ASN A 20 22.86 1.21 -0.80
C ASN A 20 23.28 2.69 -0.92
N GLU A 21 24.01 3.03 -1.98
CA GLU A 21 24.40 4.42 -2.22
C GLU A 21 23.29 5.22 -2.90
N ALA A 22 22.37 4.55 -3.58
CA ALA A 22 21.18 5.19 -4.11
C ALA A 22 20.25 5.59 -2.94
N GLN A 23 19.67 6.78 -3.03
CA GLN A 23 18.70 7.26 -2.04
C GLN A 23 17.44 7.76 -2.75
N PRO A 24 16.25 7.43 -2.23
CA PRO A 24 15.02 7.98 -2.77
C PRO A 24 14.89 9.46 -2.40
N HIS A 25 14.20 10.26 -3.23
CA HIS A 25 13.89 11.66 -2.94
C HIS A 25 12.72 11.79 -1.95
N VAL A 26 12.87 11.20 -0.77
CA VAL A 26 11.82 11.08 0.25
C VAL A 26 12.20 11.87 1.50
N ILE A 27 11.25 12.62 2.07
CA ILE A 27 11.41 13.27 3.38
C ILE A 27 11.22 12.25 4.50
N HIS A 28 10.22 11.37 4.37
CA HIS A 28 9.95 10.30 5.32
C HIS A 28 9.34 9.06 4.65
N ASN A 29 9.87 7.87 4.95
CA ASN A 29 9.29 6.60 4.53
C ASN A 29 8.23 6.14 5.52
N MET A 30 7.02 5.85 5.05
CA MET A 30 5.93 5.36 5.89
C MET A 30 5.93 3.82 5.91
N VAL A 31 6.97 3.24 6.51
CA VAL A 31 7.08 1.80 6.77
C VAL A 31 6.96 1.59 8.27
N TYR A 32 5.73 1.63 8.80
CA TYR A 32 5.47 1.25 10.19
C TYR A 32 5.38 -0.28 10.29
N GLY A 33 5.61 -0.86 11.47
CA GLY A 33 5.89 -2.30 11.68
C GLY A 33 4.88 -3.34 11.17
N MET A 34 3.79 -2.94 10.48
CA MET A 34 2.82 -3.82 9.82
C MET A 34 2.70 -3.57 8.30
N HIS A 35 3.38 -2.55 7.77
CA HIS A 35 3.40 -2.25 6.35
C HIS A 35 4.33 -3.27 5.69
N SER A 36 3.75 -4.23 4.97
CA SER A 36 4.54 -5.14 4.13
C SER A 36 5.05 -4.39 2.91
N LEU A 37 6.32 -4.60 2.55
CA LEU A 37 6.84 -4.19 1.25
C LEU A 37 6.13 -4.99 0.16
N ALA A 38 5.36 -4.33 -0.69
CA ALA A 38 4.67 -4.98 -1.79
C ALA A 38 5.68 -5.30 -2.89
N TYR A 39 5.85 -6.58 -3.22
CA TYR A 39 6.75 -7.01 -4.28
C TYR A 39 5.97 -7.37 -5.54
N THR A 40 6.21 -6.63 -6.62
CA THR A 40 5.69 -6.91 -7.96
C THR A 40 6.56 -6.23 -9.01
N HIS A 41 6.48 -6.63 -10.29
CA HIS A 41 7.23 -5.99 -11.38
C HIS A 41 8.75 -5.84 -11.11
N GLY A 42 9.33 -6.77 -10.36
CA GLY A 42 10.76 -6.75 -10.01
C GLY A 42 11.17 -5.72 -8.94
N ALA A 43 10.21 -5.02 -8.33
CA ALA A 43 10.48 -3.96 -7.35
C ALA A 43 9.69 -4.13 -6.05
N PHE A 44 10.27 -3.64 -4.96
CA PHE A 44 9.58 -3.45 -3.68
C PHE A 44 8.88 -2.09 -3.67
N HIS A 45 7.70 -2.02 -3.08
CA HIS A 45 6.88 -0.82 -3.06
C HIS A 45 6.37 -0.49 -1.66
N TRP A 46 6.39 0.79 -1.32
CA TRP A 46 5.85 1.33 -0.08
C TRP A 46 5.44 2.79 -0.24
N VAL A 47 4.82 3.37 0.79
CA VAL A 47 4.41 4.77 0.80
C VAL A 47 5.59 5.66 1.21
N GLY A 48 5.93 6.61 0.35
CA GLY A 48 6.85 7.72 0.64
C GLY A 48 6.09 9.02 0.89
N ILE A 49 6.71 9.91 1.68
CA ILE A 49 6.21 11.25 1.96
C ILE A 49 7.24 12.28 1.50
N SER A 50 6.81 13.22 0.67
CA SER A 50 7.55 14.45 0.37
C SER A 50 6.64 15.66 0.61
N ARG A 51 6.25 16.39 -0.44
CA ARG A 51 5.14 17.38 -0.38
C ARG A 51 3.78 16.69 -0.34
N ASN A 52 3.67 15.53 -0.97
CA ASN A 52 2.48 14.68 -1.02
C ASN A 52 2.88 13.22 -0.76
N TYR A 53 1.88 12.35 -0.60
CA TYR A 53 2.09 10.90 -0.60
C TYR A 53 2.34 10.38 -2.02
N PHE A 54 3.26 9.42 -2.14
CA PHE A 54 3.54 8.71 -3.39
C PHE A 54 4.01 7.29 -3.09
N VAL A 55 4.12 6.46 -4.13
CA VAL A 55 4.70 5.12 -4.01
C VAL A 55 6.18 5.23 -4.32
N VAL A 56 7.01 4.79 -3.39
CA VAL A 56 8.43 4.52 -3.64
C VAL A 56 8.52 3.13 -4.22
N SER A 57 9.22 2.98 -5.34
CA SER A 57 9.60 1.68 -5.90
C SER A 57 11.11 1.48 -5.77
N PHE A 58 11.56 0.31 -5.34
CA PHE A 58 12.97 -0.06 -5.32
C PHE A 58 13.18 -1.35 -6.11
N ASN A 59 13.82 -1.23 -7.28
CA ASN A 59 14.21 -2.38 -8.08
C ASN A 59 15.49 -2.97 -7.50
N ILE A 60 15.40 -4.13 -6.85
CA ILE A 60 16.55 -4.75 -6.19
C ILE A 60 17.58 -5.31 -7.17
N SER A 61 17.19 -5.64 -8.41
CA SER A 61 18.11 -6.19 -9.42
C SER A 61 19.02 -5.12 -10.01
N HIS A 62 18.54 -3.89 -10.14
CA HIS A 62 19.29 -2.75 -10.67
C HIS A 62 19.68 -1.73 -9.59
N GLU A 63 19.21 -1.91 -8.36
CA GLU A 63 19.41 -1.01 -7.22
C GLU A 63 18.94 0.43 -7.51
N VAL A 64 17.86 0.58 -8.28
CA VAL A 64 17.30 1.87 -8.71
C VAL A 64 16.00 2.17 -7.95
N TYR A 65 15.91 3.39 -7.42
CA TYR A 65 14.66 3.93 -6.90
C TYR A 65 13.83 4.56 -8.02
N GLY A 66 12.52 4.47 -7.87
CA GLY A 66 11.54 5.14 -8.69
C GLY A 66 10.41 5.68 -7.84
N GLU A 67 9.62 6.56 -8.44
CA GLU A 67 8.47 7.19 -7.80
C GLU A 67 7.26 6.99 -8.70
N ILE A 68 6.14 6.57 -8.09
CA ILE A 68 4.87 6.42 -8.79
C ILE A 68 3.82 7.25 -8.06
N PHE A 69 3.14 8.11 -8.81
CA PHE A 69 2.09 8.96 -8.25
C PHE A 69 0.90 8.12 -7.78
N LEU A 70 0.38 8.47 -6.61
CA LEU A 70 -0.88 7.91 -6.10
C LEU A 70 -2.09 8.56 -6.79
N PRO A 71 -3.27 7.90 -6.73
CA PRO A 71 -4.54 8.52 -7.12
C PRO A 71 -4.75 9.84 -6.38
N GLU A 72 -5.28 10.85 -7.08
CA GLU A 72 -5.50 12.19 -6.52
C GLU A 72 -6.42 12.15 -5.28
N GLN A 73 -7.38 11.22 -5.26
CA GLN A 73 -8.30 11.03 -4.13
C GLN A 73 -7.57 10.58 -2.86
N ILE A 74 -6.41 9.94 -2.97
CA ILE A 74 -5.56 9.58 -1.81
C ILE A 74 -4.67 10.78 -1.42
N CYS A 75 -4.13 11.50 -2.40
CA CYS A 75 -3.25 12.65 -2.17
C CYS A 75 -3.92 13.81 -1.43
N LEU A 76 -5.23 14.01 -1.64
CA LEU A 76 -6.01 15.08 -1.02
C LEU A 76 -6.52 14.73 0.40
N MET A 77 -6.30 13.50 0.85
CA MET A 77 -6.76 13.06 2.15
C MET A 77 -5.68 13.32 3.21
N ASN A 78 -6.05 14.01 4.29
CA ASN A 78 -5.30 13.99 5.56
C ASN A 78 -5.43 12.60 6.26
N SER A 79 -5.51 11.52 5.47
CA SER A 79 -5.79 10.17 5.96
C SER A 79 -4.61 9.64 6.75
N VAL A 80 -4.90 9.09 7.92
CA VAL A 80 -3.91 8.62 8.90
C VAL A 80 -3.40 7.21 8.57
N ASN A 81 -3.89 6.57 7.50
CA ASN A 81 -3.46 5.21 7.14
C ASN A 81 -3.61 4.94 5.63
N ILE A 82 -2.53 5.17 4.89
CA ILE A 82 -2.37 4.80 3.48
C ILE A 82 -1.37 3.64 3.43
N GLY A 83 -1.60 2.67 2.55
CA GLY A 83 -0.64 1.60 2.34
C GLY A 83 -0.63 1.08 0.91
N ILE A 84 0.40 0.30 0.62
CA ILE A 84 0.62 -0.37 -0.67
C ILE A 84 0.61 -1.88 -0.43
N SER A 85 -0.01 -2.60 -1.35
CA SER A 85 -0.05 -4.06 -1.36
C SER A 85 0.15 -4.58 -2.79
N ALA A 86 0.55 -5.83 -2.92
CA ALA A 86 0.60 -6.53 -4.20
C ALA A 86 -0.44 -7.65 -4.17
N MET A 87 -1.22 -7.76 -5.23
CA MET A 87 -2.33 -8.71 -5.31
C MET A 87 -2.40 -9.27 -6.72
N GLU A 88 -2.26 -10.58 -6.86
CA GLU A 88 -2.24 -11.27 -8.17
C GLU A 88 -1.19 -10.69 -9.14
N GLY A 89 -0.07 -10.19 -8.60
CA GLY A 89 0.97 -9.52 -9.39
C GLY A 89 0.64 -8.07 -9.74
N THR A 90 -0.50 -7.53 -9.33
CA THR A 90 -0.87 -6.14 -9.58
C THR A 90 -0.64 -5.27 -8.34
N LEU A 91 -0.14 -4.05 -8.55
CA LEU A 91 0.10 -3.09 -7.49
C LEU A 91 -1.24 -2.46 -7.04
N CYS A 92 -1.45 -2.42 -5.73
CA CYS A 92 -2.67 -1.90 -5.12
C CYS A 92 -2.33 -0.81 -4.10
N ALA A 93 -3.11 0.27 -4.11
CA ALA A 93 -3.08 1.31 -3.09
C ALA A 93 -4.36 1.25 -2.28
N TYR A 94 -4.28 1.51 -0.97
CA TYR A 94 -5.46 1.57 -0.13
C TYR A 94 -5.37 2.68 0.90
N CYS A 95 -6.52 3.13 1.38
CA CYS A 95 -6.59 4.04 2.51
C CYS A 95 -7.74 3.68 3.46
N ASN A 96 -7.53 3.98 4.74
CA ASN A 96 -8.55 3.94 5.77
C ASN A 96 -8.84 5.36 6.23
N VAL A 97 -10.09 5.80 6.08
CA VAL A 97 -10.53 7.16 6.40
C VAL A 97 -11.61 7.13 7.45
N TYR A 98 -11.42 7.90 8.52
CA TYR A 98 -12.44 8.17 9.51
C TYR A 98 -13.05 9.55 9.27
N HIS A 99 -14.36 9.61 9.05
CA HIS A 99 -15.07 10.86 8.87
C HIS A 99 -16.47 10.76 9.48
N GLN A 100 -16.81 11.71 10.36
CA GLN A 100 -18.14 11.83 10.98
C GLN A 100 -18.69 10.53 11.59
N GLY A 101 -17.84 9.77 12.28
CA GLY A 101 -18.24 8.51 12.93
C GLY A 101 -18.20 7.27 12.03
N ASN A 102 -17.91 7.43 10.73
CA ASN A 102 -17.84 6.33 9.78
C ASN A 102 -16.40 6.03 9.36
N HIS A 103 -16.06 4.74 9.32
CA HIS A 103 -14.81 4.24 8.75
C HIS A 103 -15.03 3.79 7.33
N THR A 104 -14.28 4.38 6.40
CA THR A 104 -14.28 4.00 5.00
C THR A 104 -12.93 3.41 4.63
N PHE A 105 -12.94 2.17 4.14
CA PHE A 105 -11.81 1.55 3.47
C PHE A 105 -11.99 1.68 1.96
N LYS A 106 -10.93 2.09 1.26
CA LYS A 106 -10.92 2.20 -0.20
C LYS A 106 -9.70 1.48 -0.76
N LEU A 107 -9.88 0.79 -1.89
CA LEU A 107 -8.83 0.07 -2.61
C LEU A 107 -8.82 0.49 -4.08
N TRP A 108 -7.61 0.69 -4.58
CA TRP A 108 -7.32 0.98 -5.98
C TRP A 108 -6.31 -0.04 -6.51
N VAL A 109 -6.46 -0.38 -7.78
CA VAL A 109 -5.57 -1.27 -8.53
C VAL A 109 -4.95 -0.48 -9.67
N MET A 110 -3.64 -0.63 -9.86
CA MET A 110 -2.90 -0.06 -10.98
C MET A 110 -2.95 -1.04 -12.16
N LYS A 111 -3.74 -0.71 -13.19
CA LYS A 111 -3.90 -1.59 -14.36
C LYS A 111 -2.63 -1.67 -15.19
N ASP A 112 -2.02 -0.52 -15.43
CA ASP A 112 -0.79 -0.37 -16.19
C ASP A 112 0.29 0.16 -15.25
N TYR A 113 1.29 -0.67 -14.97
CA TYR A 113 2.31 -0.39 -13.99
C TYR A 113 3.08 0.91 -14.30
N GLY A 114 3.22 1.77 -13.30
CA GLY A 114 3.91 3.06 -13.40
C GLY A 114 3.08 4.21 -13.99
N LEU A 115 1.92 3.93 -14.60
CA LEU A 115 1.05 4.97 -15.14
C LEU A 115 0.06 5.45 -14.09
N LYS A 116 0.10 6.74 -13.75
CA LYS A 116 -0.79 7.35 -12.75
C LYS A 116 -2.27 7.22 -13.15
N GLU A 117 -2.55 7.35 -14.44
CA GLU A 117 -3.90 7.35 -15.00
C GLU A 117 -4.54 5.96 -14.98
N SER A 118 -3.74 4.90 -14.80
CA SER A 118 -4.22 3.52 -14.81
C SER A 118 -4.81 3.06 -13.47
N TRP A 119 -4.64 3.87 -12.42
CA TRP A 119 -5.27 3.61 -11.12
C TRP A 119 -6.79 3.59 -11.26
N SER A 120 -7.40 2.47 -10.90
CA SER A 120 -8.85 2.29 -10.89
C SER A 120 -9.32 1.91 -9.49
N SER A 121 -10.31 2.61 -8.96
CA SER A 121 -10.97 2.19 -7.73
C SER A 121 -11.79 0.93 -8.01
N ILE A 122 -11.59 -0.09 -7.19
CA ILE A 122 -12.30 -1.37 -7.35
C ILE A 122 -13.16 -1.71 -6.14
N PHE A 123 -12.97 -1.02 -5.01
CA PHE A 123 -13.62 -1.39 -3.78
C PHE A 123 -13.72 -0.21 -2.80
N ILE A 124 -14.91 -0.01 -2.25
CA ILE A 124 -15.19 0.94 -1.18
C ILE A 124 -16.06 0.20 -0.16
N MET A 125 -15.61 0.20 1.10
CA MET A 125 -16.33 -0.41 2.20
C MET A 125 -16.54 0.64 3.29
N VAL A 126 -17.77 0.79 3.75
CA VAL A 126 -18.11 1.59 4.94
C VAL A 126 -18.43 0.61 6.06
N VAL A 127 -17.67 0.66 7.15
CA VAL A 127 -17.92 -0.18 8.32
C VAL A 127 -18.26 0.67 9.55
N PRO A 128 -19.24 0.22 10.36
CA PRO A 128 -19.33 0.68 11.74
C PRO A 128 -18.11 0.17 12.52
N ASP A 129 -17.58 1.01 13.42
CA ASP A 129 -16.40 0.80 14.27
C ASP A 129 -15.01 1.06 13.65
N ILE A 130 -14.06 1.41 14.53
CA ILE A 130 -12.66 1.69 14.21
C ILE A 130 -11.96 0.37 13.87
N ARG A 131 -11.82 0.09 12.58
CA ARG A 131 -10.97 -0.99 12.08
C ARG A 131 -10.05 -0.48 10.99
N ILE A 132 -8.75 -0.70 11.18
CA ILE A 132 -7.76 -0.49 10.13
C ILE A 132 -7.71 -1.76 9.29
N TYR A 133 -7.97 -1.66 8.00
CA TYR A 133 -7.89 -2.78 7.08
C TYR A 133 -6.60 -2.73 6.26
N VAL A 134 -5.93 -3.88 6.18
CA VAL A 134 -4.74 -4.09 5.35
C VAL A 134 -5.04 -5.25 4.38
N PRO A 135 -5.02 -5.02 3.05
CA PRO A 135 -5.10 -6.09 2.07
C PRO A 135 -3.93 -7.05 2.20
N LYS A 136 -4.19 -8.35 2.17
CA LYS A 136 -3.13 -9.36 2.18
C LYS A 136 -3.07 -10.22 0.93
N TYR A 137 -4.20 -10.73 0.46
CA TYR A 137 -4.23 -11.52 -0.77
C TYR A 137 -5.64 -11.58 -1.34
N ARG A 138 -5.72 -11.87 -2.64
CA ARG A 138 -6.95 -12.22 -3.34
C ARG A 138 -6.90 -13.69 -3.69
N THR A 139 -8.04 -14.34 -3.53
CA THR A 139 -8.22 -15.74 -3.89
C THR A 139 -8.62 -15.86 -5.35
N GLN A 140 -8.34 -17.00 -5.98
CA GLN A 140 -8.79 -17.31 -7.35
C GLN A 140 -10.33 -17.24 -7.52
N ARG A 141 -11.08 -17.23 -6.42
CA ARG A 141 -12.54 -17.07 -6.40
C ARG A 141 -12.99 -15.60 -6.34
N GLY A 142 -12.07 -14.66 -6.58
CA GLY A 142 -12.34 -13.21 -6.53
C GLY A 142 -12.42 -12.61 -5.13
N SER A 143 -12.49 -13.43 -4.08
CA SER A 143 -12.64 -12.95 -2.69
C SER A 143 -11.33 -12.36 -2.16
N PHE A 144 -11.44 -11.27 -1.38
CA PHE A 144 -10.32 -10.55 -0.79
C PHE A 144 -10.19 -10.90 0.69
N THR A 145 -8.98 -11.17 1.14
CA THR A 145 -8.69 -11.27 2.57
C THR A 145 -8.09 -9.96 3.06
N LEU A 146 -8.82 -9.32 3.99
CA LEU A 146 -8.40 -8.10 4.66
C LEU A 146 -8.06 -8.44 6.10
N LEU A 147 -6.87 -8.05 6.55
CA LEU A 147 -6.60 -8.03 7.97
C LEU A 147 -7.25 -6.80 8.59
N ALA A 148 -8.25 -7.01 9.43
CA ALA A 148 -8.83 -5.95 10.23
C ALA A 148 -8.08 -5.88 11.57
N ARG A 149 -7.57 -4.70 11.91
CA ARG A 149 -7.15 -4.42 13.28
C ARG A 149 -8.30 -3.73 14.00
N ASP A 150 -8.97 -4.50 14.84
CA ASP A 150 -9.64 -3.97 16.02
C ASP A 150 -8.60 -3.84 17.15
N ILE A 151 -8.89 -3.09 18.22
CA ILE A 151 -8.06 -3.06 19.43
C ILE A 151 -7.88 -4.51 20.01
N ALA A 152 -8.70 -5.47 19.56
CA ALA A 152 -8.70 -6.88 19.97
C ALA A 152 -8.19 -7.92 18.93
N GLN A 153 -7.49 -7.54 17.84
CA GLN A 153 -6.89 -8.44 16.82
C GLN A 153 -7.81 -9.60 16.31
N LYS A 154 -8.53 -9.40 15.19
CA LYS A 154 -9.29 -10.46 14.52
C LYS A 154 -9.07 -10.43 13.01
N GLU A 155 -8.72 -11.57 12.41
CA GLU A 155 -8.67 -11.70 10.94
C GLU A 155 -10.08 -11.94 10.37
N PHE A 156 -10.43 -11.29 9.27
CA PHE A 156 -11.71 -11.49 8.58
C PHE A 156 -11.48 -11.81 7.10
N THR A 157 -12.27 -12.74 6.55
CA THR A 157 -12.30 -13.01 5.11
C THR A 157 -13.59 -12.44 4.54
N PHE A 158 -13.51 -11.66 3.46
CA PHE A 158 -14.68 -11.09 2.82
C PHE A 158 -14.88 -11.69 1.43
N THR A 159 -16.07 -12.23 1.20
CA THR A 159 -16.54 -12.66 -0.12
C THR A 159 -17.31 -11.53 -0.78
N GLU A 160 -17.30 -11.47 -2.12
CA GLU A 160 -17.99 -10.43 -2.90
C GLU A 160 -19.48 -10.27 -2.53
N SER A 161 -20.10 -11.30 -1.95
CA SER A 161 -21.50 -11.32 -1.49
C SER A 161 -21.80 -10.47 -0.25
N LEU A 162 -20.80 -9.97 0.48
CA LEU A 162 -20.98 -9.08 1.65
C LEU A 162 -20.87 -7.58 1.29
N ILE A 163 -20.75 -7.27 -0.01
CA ILE A 163 -20.60 -5.92 -0.54
C ILE A 163 -22.00 -5.37 -0.82
N SER A 164 -22.38 -4.25 -0.17
CA SER A 164 -23.60 -3.54 -0.52
C SER A 164 -23.58 -3.19 -2.02
N PRO A 165 -24.52 -3.69 -2.84
CA PRO A 165 -24.49 -3.53 -4.31
C PRO A 165 -24.70 -2.11 -4.82
N ARG A 166 -24.77 -1.09 -3.95
CA ARG A 166 -25.44 0.18 -4.28
C ARG A 166 -24.62 1.22 -5.05
N LEU A 167 -23.42 0.93 -5.55
CA LEU A 167 -22.62 1.94 -6.26
C LEU A 167 -21.88 1.44 -7.53
N LEU A 168 -22.42 0.43 -8.21
CA LEU A 168 -22.08 0.15 -9.61
C LEU A 168 -23.28 0.52 -10.50
N THR A 169 -23.45 1.82 -10.73
CA THR A 169 -24.23 2.39 -11.84
C THR A 169 -23.46 3.56 -12.41
#